data_AF-A0A972UJ31-F1
#
_entry.id   AF-A0A972UJ31-F1
#
_cell.length_a   1.000
_cell.length_b   1.000
_cell.length_c   1.000
_cell.angle_alpha   90.00
_cell.angle_beta   90.00
_cell.angle_gamma   90.00
#
_symmetry.space_group_name_H-M   'P 1'
#
loop_
_entity.id
_entity.type
_entity.pdbx_description
1 polymer ?
#
loop_
_entity_poly.entity_id
_entity_poly.type
_entity_poly.pdbx_seq_one_letter_code
_entity_poly.pdbx_strand_id
1 'polypeptide(L)'
;MNLQELKQKSPADLLAVAEELEIENASTLRKQDMMFAILKALADNDTPITGTGVLETLQDGFGFLRSPESNYLPGPDDIYVSPS
;
A
#
# COMPACT_ATOMS: atom_id res chain seq x y z
N MET A 1 -9.65 -3.59 4.28
CA MET A 1 -8.72 -2.47 4.56
C MET A 1 -8.47 -1.70 3.26
N ASN A 2 -8.49 -0.36 3.29
CA ASN A 2 -8.20 0.46 2.10
C ASN A 2 -6.76 1.02 2.14
N LEU A 3 -6.01 0.86 1.05
CA LEU A 3 -4.64 1.37 0.90
C LEU A 3 -4.54 2.89 1.12
N GLN A 4 -5.54 3.65 0.65
CA GLN A 4 -5.57 5.11 0.76
C GLN A 4 -5.77 5.57 2.21
N GLU A 5 -6.55 4.83 2.99
CA GLU A 5 -6.71 5.09 4.43
C GLU A 5 -5.38 4.90 5.18
N LEU A 6 -4.60 3.86 4.82
CA LEU A 6 -3.27 3.64 5.39
C LEU A 6 -2.27 4.75 5.03
N LYS A 7 -2.31 5.25 3.79
CA LYS A 7 -1.42 6.37 3.37
C LYS A 7 -1.66 7.64 4.19
N GLN A 8 -2.91 7.91 4.54
CA GLN A 8 -3.33 9.10 5.29
C GLN A 8 -3.02 9.03 6.79
N LYS A 9 -2.77 7.84 7.34
CA LYS A 9 -2.39 7.67 8.75
C LYS A 9 -1.02 8.29 9.05
N SER A 10 -0.88 8.79 10.28
CA SER A 10 0.41 9.26 10.78
C SER A 10 1.36 8.07 11.04
N PRO A 11 2.68 8.28 11.12
CA PRO A 11 3.61 7.23 11.50
C PRO A 11 3.29 6.59 12.86
N ALA A 12 2.77 7.38 13.82
CA ALA A 12 2.38 6.87 15.13
C ALA A 12 1.15 5.94 15.04
N ASP A 13 0.15 6.32 14.23
CA ASP A 13 -1.03 5.47 14.02
C ASP A 13 -0.69 4.18 13.28
N LEU A 14 0.24 4.25 12.32
CA LEU A 14 0.73 3.06 11.62
C LEU A 14 1.49 2.14 12.56
N LEU A 15 2.30 2.70 13.47
CA LEU A 15 3.01 1.91 14.47
C LEU A 15 2.04 1.18 15.39
N ALA A 16 0.99 1.85 15.86
CA ALA A 16 -0.05 1.21 16.69
C ALA A 16 -0.73 0.04 15.95
N VAL A 17 -1.10 0.23 14.67
CA VAL A 17 -1.68 -0.85 13.86
C VAL A 17 -0.68 -1.99 13.65
N ALA A 18 0.60 -1.68 13.45
CA ALA A 18 1.63 -2.69 13.30
C ALA A 18 1.84 -3.52 14.58
N GLU A 19 1.78 -2.87 15.75
CA GLU A 19 1.85 -3.53 17.06
C GLU A 19 0.62 -4.42 17.32
N GLU A 20 -0.58 -3.95 16.97
CA GLU A 20 -1.82 -4.76 17.04
C GLU A 20 -1.78 -6.00 16.16
N LEU A 21 -1.08 -5.93 15.02
CA LEU A 21 -0.87 -7.04 14.10
C LEU A 21 0.38 -7.87 14.42
N GLU A 22 1.01 -7.62 15.58
CA GLU A 22 2.21 -8.33 16.06
C GLU A 22 3.41 -8.28 15.08
N ILE A 23 3.55 -7.17 14.33
CA ILE A 23 4.65 -6.97 13.39
C ILE A 23 5.95 -6.65 14.15
N GLU A 24 6.92 -7.55 14.07
CA GLU A 24 8.21 -7.37 14.72
C GLU A 24 9.00 -6.16 14.19
N ASN A 25 9.72 -5.48 15.09
CA ASN A 25 10.61 -4.36 14.77
C ASN A 25 9.97 -3.19 14.01
N ALA A 26 8.63 -3.05 14.08
CA ALA A 26 7.88 -2.01 13.36
C ALA A 26 8.41 -0.59 13.62
N SER A 27 8.84 -0.27 14.84
CA SER A 27 9.39 1.04 15.22
C SER A 27 10.67 1.44 14.45
N THR A 28 11.37 0.47 13.86
CA THR A 28 12.58 0.71 13.06
C THR A 28 12.30 0.89 11.57
N LEU A 29 11.09 0.55 11.12
CA LEU A 29 10.70 0.60 9.72
C LEU A 29 10.41 2.04 9.28
N ARG A 30 10.72 2.34 8.02
CA ARG A 30 10.23 3.57 7.39
C ARG A 30 8.72 3.47 7.22
N LYS A 31 8.03 4.61 7.12
CA LYS A 31 6.57 4.67 6.94
C LYS A 31 6.07 3.75 5.82
N GLN A 32 6.76 3.73 4.68
CA GLN A 32 6.40 2.87 3.54
C GLN A 32 6.57 1.38 3.85
N ASP A 33 7.70 1.00 4.44
CA ASP A 33 7.97 -0.40 4.80
C ASP A 33 6.98 -0.91 5.85
N MET A 34 6.63 -0.06 6.83
CA MET A 34 5.64 -0.35 7.86
C MET A 34 4.25 -0.54 7.24
N MET A 35 3.85 0.33 6.32
CA MET A 35 2.59 0.19 5.58
C MET A 35 2.54 -1.12 4.78
N PHE A 36 3.63 -1.48 4.11
CA PHE A 36 3.70 -2.74 3.36
C PHE A 36 3.62 -3.96 4.28
N ALA A 37 4.28 -3.93 5.44
CA ALA A 37 4.19 -4.98 6.45
C ALA A 37 2.76 -5.14 6.98
N ILE A 38 2.06 -4.03 7.26
CA ILE A 38 0.65 -4.04 7.68
C ILE A 38 -0.24 -4.66 6.61
N LEU A 39 -0.09 -4.22 5.35
CA LEU A 39 -0.85 -4.78 4.22
C LEU A 39 -0.62 -6.29 4.10
N LYS A 40 0.63 -6.73 4.22
CA LYS A 40 0.97 -8.15 4.17
C LYS A 40 0.29 -8.94 5.29
N ALA A 41 0.41 -8.48 6.54
CA ALA A 41 -0.21 -9.12 7.69
C ALA A 41 -1.75 -9.20 7.57
N LEU A 42 -2.38 -8.17 7.01
CA LEU A 42 -3.82 -8.18 6.74
C LEU A 42 -4.20 -9.18 5.64
N ALA A 43 -3.41 -9.26 4.57
CA ALA A 43 -3.62 -10.25 3.51
C ALA A 43 -3.47 -11.68 4.02
N ASP A 44 -2.46 -11.94 4.85
CA ASP A 44 -2.20 -13.24 5.47
C ASP A 44 -3.36 -13.66 6.40
N ASN A 45 -4.11 -12.68 6.95
CA ASN A 45 -5.33 -12.88 7.74
C ASN A 45 -6.63 -12.87 6.91
N ASP A 46 -6.55 -13.12 5.59
CA ASP A 46 -7.68 -13.12 4.66
C ASP A 46 -8.52 -11.82 4.66
N THR A 47 -7.94 -10.71 5.12
CA THR A 47 -8.63 -9.42 5.12
C THR A 47 -8.57 -8.84 3.71
N PRO A 48 -9.73 -8.52 3.08
CA PRO A 48 -9.74 -7.92 1.76
C PRO A 48 -9.02 -6.57 1.76
N ILE A 49 -8.07 -6.42 0.83
CA ILE A 49 -7.32 -5.18 0.62
C ILE A 49 -7.82 -4.53 -0.65
N THR A 50 -8.19 -3.26 -0.56
CA THR A 50 -8.64 -2.47 -1.70
C THR A 50 -7.72 -1.27 -1.92
N GLY A 51 -7.56 -0.88 -3.18
CA GLY A 51 -6.83 0.33 -3.55
C GLY A 51 -7.43 0.91 -4.82
N THR A 52 -7.27 2.23 -4.97
CA THR A 52 -7.86 2.99 -6.07
C THR A 52 -6.77 3.86 -6.71
N GLY A 53 -6.87 4.07 -8.02
CA GLY A 53 -5.98 4.95 -8.76
C GLY A 53 -6.44 5.11 -10.21
N VAL A 54 -5.68 5.87 -10.97
CA VAL A 54 -5.89 6.06 -12.41
C VAL A 54 -5.00 5.09 -13.17
N LEU A 55 -5.58 4.29 -14.07
CA LEU A 55 -4.84 3.33 -14.87
C LEU A 55 -3.95 4.02 -15.90
N GLU A 56 -2.64 3.78 -15.82
CA GLU A 56 -1.68 4.05 -16.88
C GLU A 56 -1.31 2.72 -17.55
N THR A 57 -1.49 2.62 -18.87
CA THR A 57 -1.10 1.44 -19.66
C THR A 57 0.24 1.68 -20.33
N LEU A 58 1.14 0.69 -20.27
CA LEU A 58 2.45 0.74 -20.91
C LEU A 58 2.45 -0.03 -22.25
N GLN A 59 3.50 0.16 -23.04
CA GLN A 59 3.61 -0.41 -24.40
C GLN A 59 3.49 -1.94 -24.43
N ASP A 60 3.94 -2.61 -23.37
CA ASP A 60 3.90 -4.06 -23.21
C ASP A 60 2.52 -4.59 -22.76
N GLY A 61 1.51 -3.71 -22.67
CA GLY A 61 0.11 -4.06 -22.40
C GLY A 61 -0.26 -4.16 -20.91
N PHE A 62 0.71 -4.28 -20.00
CA PHE A 62 0.45 -4.16 -18.56
C PHE A 62 0.33 -2.69 -18.14
N GLY A 63 -0.18 -2.46 -16.93
CA GLY A 63 -0.35 -1.11 -16.41
C GLY A 63 -0.17 -0.99 -14.90
N PHE A 64 -0.26 0.25 -14.44
CA PHE A 64 -0.24 0.60 -13.03
C PHE A 64 -1.40 1.54 -12.70
N LEU A 65 -2.05 1.33 -11.56
CA LEU A 65 -2.94 2.34 -10.98
C LEU A 65 -2.10 3.38 -10.24
N ARG A 66 -2.03 4.59 -10.81
CA ARG A 66 -1.32 5.74 -10.25
C ARG A 66 -2.19 6.49 -9.24
N SER A 67 -1.55 6.97 -8.19
CA SER A 67 -2.19 7.76 -7.14
C SER A 67 -2.30 9.26 -7.52
N PRO A 68 -3.50 9.88 -7.39
CA PRO A 68 -3.66 11.32 -7.56
C PRO A 68 -2.80 12.14 -6.59
N GLU A 69 -2.57 11.61 -5.38
CA GLU A 69 -1.75 12.26 -4.34
C GLU A 69 -0.28 12.40 -4.76
N SER A 70 0.20 11.48 -5.60
CA SER A 70 1.55 11.51 -6.16
C SER A 70 1.62 12.27 -7.49
N ASN A 71 0.60 13.06 -7.84
CA ASN A 71 0.46 13.73 -9.14
C ASN A 71 0.57 12.77 -10.33
N TYR A 72 0.13 11.52 -10.15
CA TYR A 72 0.25 10.44 -11.14
C TYR A 72 1.70 10.08 -11.52
N LEU A 73 2.68 10.50 -10.72
CA LEU A 73 4.06 10.11 -10.91
C LEU A 73 4.29 8.67 -10.44
N PRO A 74 5.25 7.95 -11.04
CA PRO A 74 5.61 6.61 -10.59
C PRO A 74 6.01 6.58 -9.11
N GLY A 75 5.37 5.68 -8.37
CA GLY A 75 5.56 5.49 -6.93
C GLY A 75 5.72 4.02 -6.56
N PRO A 76 6.36 3.73 -5.41
CA PRO A 76 6.52 2.35 -4.91
C PRO A 76 5.21 1.70 -4.47
N ASP A 77 4.15 2.49 -4.36
CA ASP A 77 2.81 2.14 -3.92
C ASP A 77 1.79 2.05 -5.08
N ASP A 78 2.29 2.05 -6.32
CA ASP A 78 1.48 1.84 -7.51
C ASP A 78 1.02 0.38 -7.61
N ILE A 79 -0.25 0.19 -7.98
CA ILE A 79 -0.85 -1.14 -8.04
C ILE A 79 -0.70 -1.69 -9.46
N TYR A 80 0.03 -2.79 -9.59
CA TYR A 80 0.20 -3.50 -10.86
C TYR A 80 -1.15 -4.04 -11.38
N VAL A 81 -1.36 -3.90 -12.69
CA VAL A 81 -2.51 -4.45 -13.42
C VAL A 81 -2.00 -5.30 -14.58
N SER A 82 -2.39 -6.57 -14.58
CA SER A 82 -2.07 -7.53 -15.63
C SER A 82 -2.75 -7.15 -16.97
N PRO A 83 -2.14 -7.46 -18.13
CA PRO A 83 -2.75 -7.28 -19.46
C PRO A 83 -3.93 -8.22 -19.76
N SER A 84 -4.29 -9.10 -18.83
CA SER A 84 -5.22 -10.23 -19.01
C SER A 84 -6.68 -9.85 -18.81
#